data_AF-A0ABD1F660-F1
#
_entry.id   AF-A0ABD1F660-F1
#
_cell.length_a   1.000
_cell.length_b   1.000
_cell.length_c   1.000
_cell.angle_alpha   90.00
_cell.angle_beta   90.00
_cell.angle_gamma   90.00
#
_symmetry.space_group_name_H-M   'P 1'
#
loop_
_entity.id
_entity.type
_entity.pdbx_description
1 polymer ?
#
loop_
_entity_poly.entity_id
_entity_poly.type
_entity_poly.pdbx_seq_one_letter_code
_entity_poly.pdbx_strand_id
1 'polypeptide(L)'
;MPNNLSAQIEQSDINDVFEDILFSEDKIVEQGYREGFQIGVTQDNIEGYHLGYHRGAEIGSEVGYYQEFAEFHLSNCEKSKIPVKIVKSLEFLQEDCKQFPKTNVEEVDIFDSIEKIRGRYKKIAAQLKIKIDFKKDSVNF
;
A
#
# COMPACT_ATOMS: atom_id res chain seq x y z
N MET A 1 69.91 -7.37 0.26
CA MET A 1 69.88 -7.49 -1.21
C MET A 1 68.46 -7.20 -1.68
N PRO A 2 68.29 -6.45 -2.78
CA PRO A 2 67.21 -5.48 -2.98
C PRO A 2 65.92 -6.03 -3.59
N ASN A 3 64.82 -5.31 -3.30
CA ASN A 3 63.55 -5.14 -4.02
C ASN A 3 63.23 -6.11 -5.16
N ASN A 4 62.16 -6.90 -4.98
CA ASN A 4 61.37 -7.44 -6.09
C ASN A 4 60.08 -6.60 -6.26
N LEU A 5 60.23 -5.27 -6.18
CA LEU A 5 59.17 -4.28 -6.42
C LEU A 5 59.11 -3.90 -7.91
N SER A 6 59.45 -4.83 -8.80
CA SER A 6 59.51 -4.62 -10.24
C SER A 6 58.72 -5.69 -10.97
N ALA A 7 57.54 -5.27 -11.41
CA ALA A 7 56.83 -5.76 -12.59
C ALA A 7 56.05 -7.07 -12.46
N GLN A 8 54.99 -7.05 -11.66
CA GLN A 8 53.68 -7.43 -12.21
C GLN A 8 52.99 -6.16 -12.73
N ILE A 9 53.59 -5.54 -13.75
CA ILE A 9 52.77 -4.79 -14.69
C ILE A 9 52.29 -5.91 -15.60
N GLU A 10 51.09 -6.43 -15.35
CA GLU A 10 50.37 -7.10 -16.43
C GLU A 10 50.37 -6.10 -17.58
N GLN A 11 51.17 -6.38 -18.61
CA GLN A 11 51.05 -5.68 -19.87
C GLN A 11 49.66 -6.03 -20.36
N SER A 12 48.69 -5.16 -20.08
CA SER A 12 47.37 -5.24 -20.69
C SER A 12 47.57 -5.37 -22.20
N ASP A 13 46.90 -6.34 -22.82
CA ASP A 13 46.96 -6.50 -24.26
C ASP A 13 46.58 -5.14 -24.88
N ILE A 14 47.37 -4.69 -25.85
CA ILE A 14 47.10 -3.41 -26.51
C ILE A 14 45.69 -3.39 -27.11
N ASN A 15 45.18 -4.56 -27.52
CA ASN A 15 43.81 -4.71 -27.98
C ASN A 15 42.79 -4.46 -26.86
N ASP A 16 43.03 -4.96 -25.65
CA ASP A 16 42.17 -4.71 -24.48
C ASP A 16 42.13 -3.20 -24.15
N VAL A 17 43.28 -2.52 -24.25
CA VAL A 17 43.36 -1.06 -24.01
C VAL A 17 42.58 -0.28 -25.07
N PHE A 18 42.65 -0.67 -26.35
CA PHE A 18 41.88 -0.02 -27.41
C PHE A 18 40.38 -0.30 -27.30
N GLU A 19 39.99 -1.52 -26.93
CA GLU A 19 38.59 -1.87 -26.65
C GLU A 19 38.06 -1.08 -25.43
N ASP A 20 38.84 -0.97 -24.36
CA ASP A 20 38.47 -0.17 -23.19
C ASP A 20 38.25 1.30 -23.53
N ILE A 21 39.08 1.89 -24.39
CA ILE A 21 38.89 3.27 -24.86
C ILE A 21 37.64 3.36 -25.75
N LEU A 22 37.50 2.45 -26.71
CA LEU A 22 36.39 2.47 -27.68
C LEU A 22 35.03 2.32 -27.01
N PHE A 23 34.92 1.44 -26.02
CA PHE A 23 33.68 1.15 -25.29
C PHE A 23 33.59 1.86 -23.93
N SER A 24 34.46 2.84 -23.68
CA SER A 24 34.51 3.55 -22.38
C SER A 24 33.17 4.20 -22.02
N GLU A 25 32.50 4.83 -22.98
CA GLU A 25 31.18 5.45 -22.77
C GLU A 25 30.12 4.41 -22.40
N ASP A 26 30.02 3.32 -23.17
CA ASP A 26 29.04 2.25 -22.93
C ASP A 26 29.24 1.61 -21.54
N LYS A 27 30.50 1.37 -21.15
CA LYS A 27 30.85 0.83 -19.83
C LYS A 27 30.45 1.80 -18.71
N ILE A 28 30.71 3.09 -18.87
CA ILE A 28 30.33 4.12 -17.88
C ILE A 28 28.80 4.21 -17.76
N VAL A 29 28.08 4.15 -18.87
CA VAL A 29 26.60 4.17 -18.88
C VAL A 29 26.04 2.94 -18.19
N GLU A 30 26.53 1.75 -18.54
CA GLU A 30 26.08 0.50 -17.93
C GLU A 30 26.39 0.47 -16.43
N GLN A 31 27.60 0.91 -16.04
CA GLN A 31 27.98 0.99 -14.64
C GLN A 31 27.13 1.99 -13.87
N GLY A 32 26.91 3.19 -14.41
CA GLY A 32 26.03 4.19 -13.79
C GLY A 32 24.59 3.70 -13.65
N TYR A 33 24.07 2.96 -14.64
CA TYR A 33 22.76 2.31 -14.54
C TYR A 33 22.72 1.26 -13.43
N ARG A 34 23.70 0.35 -13.38
CA ARG A 34 23.76 -0.72 -12.36
C ARG A 34 23.89 -0.13 -10.96
N GLU A 35 24.77 0.84 -10.78
CA GLU A 35 24.95 1.55 -9.51
C GLU A 35 23.66 2.28 -9.09
N GLY A 36 23.06 3.05 -9.99
CA GLY A 36 21.81 3.77 -9.72
C GLY A 36 20.63 2.84 -9.41
N PHE A 37 20.51 1.73 -10.13
CA PHE A 37 19.50 0.71 -9.86
C PHE A 37 19.73 0.03 -8.51
N GLN A 38 20.97 -0.35 -8.20
CA GLN A 38 21.29 -0.99 -6.93
C GLN A 38 21.08 -0.03 -5.74
N ILE A 39 21.44 1.25 -5.89
CA ILE A 39 21.11 2.29 -4.91
C ILE A 39 19.59 2.39 -4.76
N GLY A 40 18.83 2.47 -5.86
CA GLY A 40 17.36 2.54 -5.81
C GLY A 40 16.69 1.32 -5.17
N VAL A 41 17.25 0.12 -5.36
CA VAL A 41 16.76 -1.12 -4.73
C VAL A 41 17.12 -1.20 -3.24
N THR A 42 18.31 -0.74 -2.87
CA THR A 42 18.79 -0.79 -1.47
C THR A 42 18.30 0.38 -0.63
N GLN A 43 17.88 1.47 -1.26
CA GLN A 43 17.23 2.58 -0.58
C GLN A 43 15.83 2.15 -0.19
N ASP A 44 15.69 1.70 1.07
CA ASP A 44 14.38 1.43 1.66
C ASP A 44 13.47 2.62 1.42
N ASN A 45 12.33 2.37 0.76
CA ASN A 45 11.32 3.40 0.55
C ASN A 45 10.51 3.58 1.83
N ILE A 46 11.18 4.06 2.87
CA ILE A 46 10.63 4.32 4.21
C ILE A 46 9.41 5.23 4.09
N GLU A 47 9.47 6.24 3.22
CA GLU A 47 8.34 7.14 2.94
C GLU A 47 7.14 6.40 2.36
N GLY A 48 7.35 5.54 1.35
CA GLY A 48 6.31 4.72 0.75
C GLY A 48 5.70 3.73 1.73
N TYR A 49 6.53 3.09 2.56
CA TYR A 49 6.07 2.21 3.64
C TYR A 49 5.21 2.98 4.65
N HIS A 50 5.68 4.12 5.16
CA HIS A 50 4.92 4.93 6.10
C HIS A 50 3.60 5.41 5.50
N LEU A 51 3.63 5.90 4.26
CA LEU A 51 2.42 6.35 3.58
C LEU A 51 1.40 5.22 3.44
N GLY A 52 1.84 4.05 2.98
CA GLY A 52 0.99 2.86 2.86
C GLY A 52 0.44 2.39 4.21
N TYR A 53 1.29 2.36 5.23
CA TYR A 53 0.93 1.96 6.59
C TYR A 53 -0.12 2.91 7.21
N HIS A 54 0.14 4.22 7.19
CA HIS A 54 -0.81 5.21 7.71
C HIS A 54 -2.12 5.15 6.93
N ARG A 55 -2.06 5.08 5.60
CA ARG A 55 -3.28 5.06 4.79
C ARG A 55 -4.08 3.77 4.99
N GLY A 56 -3.40 2.64 5.10
CA GLY A 56 -4.01 1.36 5.42
C GLY A 56 -4.69 1.37 6.79
N ALA A 57 -4.02 1.93 7.81
CA ALA A 57 -4.59 2.07 9.15
C ALA A 57 -5.85 2.95 9.16
N GLU A 58 -5.84 4.08 8.44
CA GLU A 58 -7.02 4.94 8.29
C GLU A 58 -8.21 4.20 7.66
N ILE A 59 -7.98 3.49 6.55
CA ILE A 59 -9.04 2.74 5.85
C ILE A 59 -9.53 1.58 6.71
N GLY A 60 -8.62 0.85 7.36
CA GLY A 60 -8.96 -0.27 8.23
C GLY A 60 -9.81 0.16 9.42
N SER A 61 -9.48 1.29 10.06
CA SER A 61 -10.28 1.87 11.13
C SER A 61 -11.70 2.22 10.66
N GLU A 62 -11.82 2.78 9.46
CA GLU A 62 -13.11 3.13 8.87
C GLU A 62 -13.96 1.88 8.56
N VAL A 63 -13.39 0.85 7.95
CA VAL A 63 -14.08 -0.42 7.68
C VAL A 63 -14.54 -1.07 8.99
N GLY A 64 -13.68 -1.11 10.00
CA GLY A 64 -14.00 -1.66 11.31
C GLY A 64 -15.15 -0.92 11.99
N TYR A 65 -15.16 0.41 11.94
CA TYR A 65 -16.27 1.21 12.45
C TYR A 65 -17.60 0.88 11.76
N TYR A 66 -17.62 0.77 10.43
CA TYR A 66 -18.83 0.43 9.69
C TYR A 66 -19.31 -0.99 9.96
N GLN A 67 -18.39 -1.93 10.15
CA GLN A 67 -18.72 -3.30 10.52
C GLN A 67 -19.41 -3.36 11.89
N GLU A 68 -18.83 -2.70 12.91
CA GLU A 68 -19.41 -2.63 14.25
C GLU A 68 -20.75 -1.90 14.26
N PHE A 69 -20.87 -0.80 13.50
CA PHE A 69 -22.14 -0.12 13.31
C PHE A 69 -23.23 -1.06 12.78
N ALA A 70 -22.90 -1.85 11.75
CA ALA A 70 -23.84 -2.81 11.19
C ALA A 70 -24.24 -3.89 12.22
N GLU A 71 -23.25 -4.48 12.90
CA GLU A 71 -23.44 -5.54 13.89
C GLU A 71 -24.27 -5.10 15.10
N PHE A 72 -23.99 -3.90 15.62
CA PHE A 72 -24.76 -3.29 16.71
C PHE A 72 -26.24 -3.11 16.36
N HIS A 73 -26.52 -2.59 15.16
CA HIS A 73 -27.90 -2.35 14.73
C HIS A 73 -28.64 -3.63 14.35
N LEU A 74 -27.96 -4.62 13.77
CA LEU A 74 -28.53 -5.95 13.52
C LEU A 74 -28.90 -6.64 14.83
N SER A 75 -28.02 -6.61 15.83
CA SER A 75 -28.28 -7.20 17.16
C SER A 75 -29.44 -6.55 17.91
N ASN A 76 -29.76 -5.29 17.61
CA ASN A 76 -30.85 -4.54 18.24
C ASN A 76 -32.08 -4.35 17.34
N CYS A 77 -32.13 -5.00 16.17
CA CYS A 77 -33.14 -4.70 15.14
C CYS A 77 -34.58 -4.93 15.62
N GLU A 78 -34.83 -5.97 16.41
CA GLU A 78 -36.15 -6.29 16.97
C GLU A 78 -36.59 -5.26 18.02
N LYS A 79 -35.68 -4.88 18.93
CA LYS A 79 -35.94 -3.90 20.00
C LYS A 79 -36.20 -2.51 19.44
N SER A 80 -35.44 -2.11 18.43
CA SER A 80 -35.53 -0.80 17.78
C SER A 80 -36.60 -0.74 16.68
N LYS A 81 -37.34 -1.83 16.43
CA LYS A 81 -38.37 -1.95 15.38
C LYS A 81 -37.86 -1.48 14.01
N ILE A 82 -36.63 -1.86 13.67
CA ILE A 82 -35.99 -1.46 12.42
C ILE A 82 -36.74 -2.12 11.25
N PRO A 83 -37.15 -1.37 10.21
CA PRO A 83 -37.76 -1.93 9.01
C PRO A 83 -36.90 -3.01 8.36
N VAL A 84 -37.52 -4.12 7.92
CA VAL A 84 -36.85 -5.27 7.28
C VAL A 84 -35.94 -4.86 6.10
N LYS A 85 -36.33 -3.83 5.33
CA LYS A 85 -35.51 -3.32 4.22
C LYS A 85 -34.18 -2.73 4.68
N ILE A 86 -34.16 -2.09 5.86
CA ILE A 86 -32.96 -1.51 6.45
C ILE A 86 -32.11 -2.62 7.06
N VAL A 87 -32.73 -3.63 7.69
CA VAL A 87 -32.02 -4.83 8.17
C VAL A 87 -31.24 -5.50 7.04
N LYS A 88 -31.87 -5.76 5.88
CA LYS A 88 -31.16 -6.28 4.71
C LYS A 88 -30.02 -5.39 4.23
N SER A 89 -30.20 -4.07 4.31
CA SER A 89 -29.16 -3.12 3.92
C SER A 89 -27.97 -3.17 4.89
N LEU A 90 -28.23 -3.37 6.19
CA LEU A 90 -27.21 -3.58 7.23
C LEU A 90 -26.47 -4.91 7.04
N GLU A 91 -27.16 -6.00 6.67
CA GLU A 91 -26.52 -7.28 6.33
C GLU A 91 -25.55 -7.13 5.15
N PHE A 92 -25.97 -6.43 4.08
CA PHE A 92 -25.08 -6.14 2.96
C PHE A 92 -23.89 -5.26 3.36
N LEU A 93 -24.08 -4.27 4.24
CA LEU A 93 -22.97 -3.47 4.75
C LEU A 93 -21.97 -4.33 5.53
N GLN A 94 -22.46 -5.21 6.39
CA GLN A 94 -21.61 -6.11 7.16
C GLN A 94 -20.83 -7.07 6.25
N GLU A 95 -21.47 -7.60 5.21
CA GLU A 95 -20.83 -8.48 4.23
C GLU A 95 -19.77 -7.74 3.41
N ASP A 96 -20.08 -6.55 2.87
CA ASP A 96 -19.12 -5.73 2.13
C ASP A 96 -17.88 -5.43 3.00
N CYS A 97 -18.06 -5.13 4.30
CA CYS A 97 -16.94 -4.92 5.23
C CYS A 97 -16.14 -6.21 5.48
N LYS A 98 -16.78 -7.38 5.61
CA LYS A 98 -16.10 -8.66 5.84
C LYS A 98 -15.30 -9.14 4.62
N GLN A 99 -15.82 -8.85 3.43
CA GLN A 99 -15.18 -9.18 2.15
C GLN A 99 -14.08 -8.18 1.76
N PHE A 100 -13.97 -7.05 2.46
CA PHE A 100 -12.93 -6.07 2.20
C PHE A 100 -11.54 -6.70 2.34
N PRO A 101 -10.63 -6.49 1.38
CA PRO A 101 -9.33 -7.17 1.36
C PRO A 101 -8.49 -6.81 2.59
N LYS A 102 -7.94 -7.84 3.24
CA LYS A 102 -7.05 -7.69 4.41
C LYS A 102 -5.58 -7.54 4.04
N THR A 103 -5.24 -7.87 2.80
CA THR A 103 -3.90 -7.79 2.23
C THR A 103 -3.99 -7.06 0.90
N ASN A 104 -2.90 -6.45 0.47
CA ASN A 104 -2.84 -5.82 -0.85
C ASN A 104 -2.96 -6.90 -1.94
N VAL A 105 -4.01 -6.83 -2.76
CA VAL A 105 -4.27 -7.74 -3.88
C VAL A 105 -4.37 -6.87 -5.14
N GLU A 106 -3.50 -7.10 -6.13
CA GLU A 106 -3.36 -6.20 -7.29
C GLU A 106 -4.64 -6.07 -8.12
N GLU A 107 -5.44 -7.14 -8.18
CA GLU A 107 -6.67 -7.19 -8.97
C GLU A 107 -7.85 -6.48 -8.30
N VAL A 108 -7.70 -6.08 -7.03
CA VAL A 108 -8.79 -5.48 -6.25
C VAL A 108 -8.63 -3.97 -6.18
N ASP A 109 -9.63 -3.26 -6.69
CA ASP A 109 -9.74 -1.82 -6.45
C ASP A 109 -10.27 -1.57 -5.03
N ILE A 110 -9.32 -1.37 -4.12
CA ILE A 110 -9.57 -1.07 -2.71
C ILE A 110 -10.31 0.27 -2.56
N PHE A 111 -10.06 1.24 -3.44
CA PHE A 111 -10.65 2.58 -3.37
C PHE A 111 -12.11 2.60 -3.79
N ASP A 112 -12.46 1.91 -4.88
CA ASP A 112 -13.85 1.71 -5.30
C ASP A 112 -14.63 0.91 -4.24
N SER A 113 -14.00 -0.13 -3.68
CA SER A 113 -14.60 -0.95 -2.61
C SER A 113 -14.94 -0.12 -1.37
N ILE A 114 -14.02 0.71 -0.87
CA ILE A 114 -14.29 1.55 0.31
C ILE A 114 -15.31 2.65 0.00
N GLU A 115 -15.34 3.19 -1.22
CA GLU A 115 -16.34 4.18 -1.62
C GLU A 115 -17.75 3.61 -1.65
N LYS A 116 -17.92 2.37 -2.14
CA LYS A 116 -19.18 1.63 -2.08
C LYS A 116 -19.65 1.42 -0.64
N ILE A 117 -18.76 0.99 0.26
CA ILE A 117 -19.06 0.81 1.69
C ILE A 117 -19.51 2.15 2.32
N ARG A 118 -18.75 3.23 2.10
CA ARG A 118 -19.10 4.60 2.57
C ARG A 118 -20.48 5.03 2.08
N GLY A 119 -20.78 4.83 0.81
CA GLY A 119 -22.07 5.18 0.21
C GLY A 119 -23.23 4.43 0.88
N ARG A 120 -23.06 3.12 1.10
CA ARG A 120 -24.06 2.28 1.78
C ARG A 120 -24.24 2.70 3.23
N TYR A 121 -23.17 2.92 3.97
CA TYR A 121 -23.22 3.42 5.34
C TYR A 121 -23.98 4.75 5.43
N LYS A 122 -23.63 5.76 4.61
CA LYS A 122 -24.32 7.07 4.60
C LYS A 122 -25.82 6.93 4.35
N LYS A 123 -26.19 6.05 3.41
CA LYS A 123 -27.60 5.76 3.11
C LYS A 123 -28.32 5.15 4.31
N ILE A 124 -27.72 4.17 4.98
CA ILE A 124 -28.31 3.50 6.15
C ILE A 124 -28.41 4.47 7.33
N ALA A 125 -27.36 5.25 7.61
CA ALA A 125 -27.36 6.25 8.68
C ALA A 125 -28.50 7.28 8.49
N ALA A 126 -28.72 7.75 7.25
CA ALA A 126 -29.85 8.62 6.92
C ALA A 126 -31.21 7.95 7.15
N GLN A 127 -31.36 6.67 6.78
CA GLN A 127 -32.59 5.92 7.00
C GLN A 127 -32.89 5.68 8.50
N LEU A 128 -31.85 5.48 9.31
CA LEU A 128 -31.95 5.35 10.76
C LEU A 128 -32.01 6.69 11.50
N LYS A 129 -31.91 7.82 10.78
CA LYS A 129 -31.85 9.18 11.33
C LYS A 129 -30.70 9.38 12.33
N ILE A 130 -29.58 8.71 12.11
CA ILE A 130 -28.39 8.80 12.93
C ILE A 130 -27.45 9.84 12.30
N LYS A 131 -26.90 10.72 13.13
CA LYS A 131 -25.87 11.65 12.69
C LYS A 131 -24.59 10.87 12.36
N ILE A 132 -24.05 11.09 11.18
CA ILE A 132 -22.74 10.54 10.80
C ILE A 132 -21.68 11.28 11.63
N ASP A 133 -21.00 10.55 12.52
CA ASP A 133 -19.96 11.10 13.40
C ASP A 133 -18.68 10.24 13.38
N PHE A 134 -18.47 9.48 12.29
CA PHE A 134 -17.19 8.81 12.11
C PHE A 134 -16.09 9.87 12.03
N LYS A 135 -15.28 9.96 13.09
CA LYS A 135 -14.10 10.80 13.11
C LYS A 135 -12.96 10.01 12.50
N LYS A 136 -12.44 10.55 11.41
CA LYS A 136 -11.20 10.09 10.83
C LYS A 136 -10.07 10.57 11.72
N ASP A 137 -9.86 9.88 12.84
CA ASP A 137 -8.69 10.13 13.67
C ASP A 137 -7.49 9.62 12.88
N SER A 138 -6.62 10.55 12.48
CA SER A 138 -5.32 10.19 11.95
C SER A 138 -4.60 9.42 13.04
N VAL A 139 -4.35 8.13 12.79
CA VAL A 139 -3.63 7.29 13.74
C VAL A 139 -2.20 7.81 13.79
N ASN A 140 -1.89 8.57 14.84
CA ASN A 140 -0.55 9.06 15.12
C ASN A 140 0.26 7.87 15.64
N PHE A 141 1.24 7.44 14.85
CA PHE A 141 2.22 6.43 15.23
C PHE A 141 3.57 7.11 15.44
#